data_AF-A0A3S4FYN3-F1
#
_entry.id   AF-A0A3S4FYN3-F1
#
_cell.length_a   1.000
_cell.length_b   1.000
_cell.length_c   1.000
_cell.angle_alpha   90.00
_cell.angle_beta   90.00
_cell.angle_gamma   90.00
#
_symmetry.space_group_name_H-M   'P 1'
#
loop_
_entity.id
_entity.type
_entity.pdbx_description
1 polymer ?
#
loop_
_entity_poly.entity_id
_entity_poly.type
_entity_poly.pdbx_seq_one_letter_code
_entity_poly.pdbx_strand_id
1 'polypeptide(L)'
;MTPNIYQQLGLKKVINACGKMTILGVSSVAPEVMQATARAASAFVEIDALVEKTGELVSRYTGAEDSYITSCASAGIAIAVAAAITHGDRARVALLPDSTGMANEVVMLRGHNVDYGAPVTSAIRLGGGA
;
A
#
# COMPACT_ATOMS: atom_id res chain seq x y z
N MET A 1 -21.90 21.99 19.66
CA MET A 1 -21.32 21.04 18.67
C MET A 1 -21.38 19.65 19.28
N THR A 2 -21.98 18.69 18.58
CA THR A 2 -22.01 17.28 19.02
C THR A 2 -20.58 16.71 19.03
N PRO A 3 -20.14 16.01 20.09
CA PRO A 3 -18.82 15.38 20.13
C PRO A 3 -18.66 14.35 19.01
N ASN A 4 -17.52 14.37 18.30
CA ASN A 4 -17.22 13.33 17.31
C ASN A 4 -16.90 11.98 17.98
N ILE A 5 -16.79 10.90 17.19
CA ILE A 5 -16.56 9.54 17.71
C ILE A 5 -15.33 9.44 18.63
N TYR A 6 -14.25 10.17 18.34
CA TYR A 6 -13.04 10.16 19.19
C TYR A 6 -13.26 10.90 20.51
N GLN A 7 -14.00 12.01 20.49
CA GLN A 7 -14.36 12.74 21.71
C GLN A 7 -15.30 11.94 22.61
N GLN A 8 -16.19 11.12 22.02
CA GLN A 8 -17.04 10.18 22.77
C GLN A 8 -16.21 9.10 23.47
N LEU A 9 -15.06 8.73 22.90
CA LEU A 9 -14.08 7.83 23.51
C LEU A 9 -13.15 8.53 24.53
N GLY A 10 -13.40 9.81 24.86
CA GLY A 10 -12.59 10.59 25.81
C GLY A 10 -11.30 11.18 25.23
N LEU A 11 -11.08 11.09 23.91
CA LEU A 11 -9.91 11.68 23.26
C LEU A 11 -10.09 13.17 23.01
N LYS A 12 -8.98 13.93 23.01
CA LYS A 12 -9.00 15.36 22.71
C LYS A 12 -9.41 15.64 21.26
N LYS A 13 -10.13 16.75 21.05
CA LYS A 13 -10.36 17.27 19.70
C LYS A 13 -9.03 17.73 19.09
N VAL A 14 -8.80 17.37 17.83
CA VAL A 14 -7.64 17.81 17.04
C VAL A 14 -8.10 18.66 15.88
N ILE A 15 -7.41 19.78 15.63
CA ILE A 15 -7.53 20.56 14.40
C ILE A 15 -6.17 20.48 13.71
N ASN A 16 -6.12 19.83 12.55
CA ASN A 16 -4.88 19.64 11.81
C ASN A 16 -4.69 20.78 10.79
N ALA A 17 -3.69 21.64 11.03
CA ALA A 17 -3.25 22.69 10.12
C ALA A 17 -1.82 22.45 9.60
N CYS A 18 -1.26 21.26 9.82
CA CYS A 18 0.14 20.91 9.50
C CYS A 18 0.26 19.98 8.28
N GLY A 19 -0.81 19.75 7.53
CA GLY A 19 -0.81 18.87 6.36
C GLY A 19 -1.03 17.39 6.71
N LYS A 20 -0.40 16.47 5.98
CA LYS A 20 -0.67 15.02 6.04
C LYS A 20 0.18 14.32 7.11
N MET A 21 -0.09 14.60 8.38
CA MET A 21 0.69 14.09 9.50
C MET A 21 0.29 12.65 9.88
N THR A 22 1.25 11.72 9.87
CA THR A 22 1.04 10.30 10.24
C THR A 22 0.45 10.14 11.63
N ILE A 23 0.96 10.89 12.62
CA ILE A 23 0.45 10.85 14.01
C ILE A 23 -1.02 11.30 14.14
N LEU A 24 -1.55 12.02 13.15
CA LEU A 24 -2.92 12.52 13.13
C LEU A 24 -3.84 11.71 12.20
N GLY A 25 -3.39 10.54 11.72
CA GLY A 25 -4.17 9.71 10.81
C GLY A 25 -4.14 10.18 9.35
N VAL A 26 -3.16 11.00 8.98
CA VAL A 26 -2.88 11.43 7.60
C VAL A 26 -3.99 12.30 7.00
N SER A 27 -4.97 11.71 6.31
CA SER A 27 -5.97 12.42 5.51
C SER A 27 -7.38 12.06 5.96
N SER A 28 -8.26 13.06 6.02
CA SER A 28 -9.70 12.83 6.18
C SER A 28 -10.29 12.36 4.87
N VAL A 29 -11.12 11.32 4.92
CA VAL A 29 -11.82 10.77 3.75
C VAL A 29 -12.97 11.70 3.34
N ALA A 30 -13.24 11.84 2.05
CA ALA A 30 -14.36 12.64 1.56
C ALA A 30 -15.70 11.90 1.78
N PRO A 31 -16.82 12.60 2.04
CA PRO A 31 -18.12 11.95 2.32
C PRO A 31 -18.57 10.94 1.27
N GLU A 32 -18.34 11.22 0.00
CA GLU A 32 -18.68 10.35 -1.13
C GLU A 32 -17.90 9.03 -1.10
N VAL A 33 -16.63 9.07 -0.68
CA VAL A 33 -15.80 7.87 -0.51
C VAL A 33 -16.27 7.05 0.68
N MET A 34 -16.57 7.71 1.81
CA MET A 34 -17.13 7.01 2.98
C MET A 34 -18.42 6.25 2.64
N GLN A 35 -19.32 6.89 1.88
CA GLN A 35 -20.57 6.28 1.44
C GLN A 35 -20.34 5.11 0.48
N ALA A 36 -19.38 5.23 -0.44
CA ALA A 36 -19.02 4.13 -1.35
C ALA A 36 -18.46 2.94 -0.59
N THR A 37 -17.55 3.17 0.36
CA THR A 37 -16.99 2.12 1.23
C THR A 37 -18.08 1.42 2.04
N ALA A 38 -19.02 2.18 2.61
CA ALA A 38 -20.13 1.60 3.36
C ALA A 38 -21.01 0.68 2.49
N ARG A 39 -21.31 1.08 1.24
CA ARG A 39 -22.06 0.23 0.29
C ARG A 39 -21.28 -1.02 -0.11
N ALA A 40 -19.98 -0.89 -0.35
CA ALA A 40 -19.12 -2.02 -0.70
C ALA A 40 -19.02 -3.03 0.45
N ALA A 41 -18.95 -2.56 1.70
CA ALA A 41 -18.83 -3.42 2.87
C ALA A 41 -20.04 -4.34 3.13
N SER A 42 -21.21 -4.03 2.56
CA SER A 42 -22.40 -4.87 2.66
C SER A 42 -22.69 -5.70 1.39
N ALA A 43 -21.71 -5.86 0.51
CA ALA A 43 -21.83 -6.62 -0.73
C ALA A 43 -20.69 -7.64 -0.90
N PHE A 44 -20.91 -8.64 -1.74
CA PHE A 44 -19.89 -9.61 -2.15
C PHE A 44 -19.36 -9.28 -3.54
N VAL A 45 -18.11 -9.63 -3.79
CA VAL A 45 -17.45 -9.48 -5.09
C VAL A 45 -16.41 -10.59 -5.26
N GLU A 46 -16.17 -10.98 -6.50
CA GLU A 46 -15.05 -11.84 -6.86
C GLU A 46 -13.78 -10.98 -6.83
N ILE A 47 -12.81 -11.36 -5.98
CA ILE A 47 -11.67 -10.49 -5.64
C ILE A 47 -10.73 -10.33 -6.84
N ASP A 48 -10.50 -11.39 -7.63
CA ASP A 48 -9.62 -11.34 -8.79
C ASP A 48 -10.19 -10.39 -9.86
N ALA A 49 -11.49 -10.45 -10.12
CA ALA A 49 -12.17 -9.49 -11.01
C ALA A 49 -12.16 -8.06 -10.47
N LEU A 50 -12.23 -7.86 -9.15
CA LEU A 50 -12.08 -6.53 -8.55
C LEU A 50 -10.65 -5.98 -8.75
N VAL A 51 -9.64 -6.82 -8.55
CA VAL A 51 -8.23 -6.45 -8.77
C VAL A 51 -8.02 -6.05 -10.22
N GLU A 52 -8.45 -6.89 -11.18
CA GLU A 52 -8.37 -6.57 -12.61
C GLU A 52 -9.06 -5.24 -12.92
N LYS A 53 -10.30 -5.07 -12.42
CA LYS A 53 -11.08 -3.88 -12.74
C LYS A 53 -10.49 -2.60 -12.16
N THR A 54 -9.95 -2.67 -10.95
CA THR A 54 -9.31 -1.52 -10.31
C THR A 54 -7.99 -1.19 -10.98
N GLY A 55 -7.25 -2.19 -11.44
CA GLY A 55 -6.06 -2.01 -12.27
C GLY A 55 -6.35 -1.24 -13.55
N GLU A 56 -7.31 -1.70 -14.34
CA GLU A 56 -7.76 -1.00 -15.56
C GLU A 56 -8.13 0.47 -15.29
N LEU A 57 -8.85 0.73 -14.19
CA LEU A 57 -9.30 2.07 -13.83
C LEU A 57 -8.13 2.98 -13.47
N VAL A 58 -7.20 2.51 -12.63
CA VAL A 58 -6.07 3.32 -12.19
C VAL A 58 -5.09 3.58 -13.33
N SER A 59 -4.85 2.60 -14.20
CA SER A 59 -3.99 2.75 -15.38
C SER A 59 -4.44 3.88 -16.30
N ARG A 60 -5.76 4.13 -16.43
CA ARG A 60 -6.30 5.27 -17.21
C ARG A 60 -5.89 6.64 -16.66
N TYR A 61 -5.69 6.75 -15.35
CA TYR A 61 -5.29 7.99 -14.69
C TYR A 61 -3.77 8.16 -14.61
N THR A 62 -3.02 7.07 -14.50
CA THR A 62 -1.56 7.10 -14.39
C THR A 62 -0.86 7.07 -15.75
N GLY A 63 -1.52 6.55 -16.79
CA GLY A 63 -0.91 6.28 -18.08
C GLY A 63 -0.01 5.04 -18.11
N ALA A 64 -0.07 4.20 -17.06
CA ALA A 64 0.67 2.94 -17.01
C ALA A 64 0.05 1.90 -17.95
N GLU A 65 0.86 0.94 -18.40
CA GLU A 65 0.38 -0.21 -19.19
C GLU A 65 -0.56 -1.10 -18.36
N ASP A 66 -0.26 -1.23 -17.06
CA ASP A 66 -1.07 -1.94 -16.08
C ASP A 66 -0.83 -1.36 -14.67
N SER A 67 -1.76 -1.62 -13.74
CA SER A 67 -1.71 -1.17 -12.35
C SER A 67 -2.22 -2.26 -11.42
N TYR A 68 -1.52 -2.48 -10.30
CA TYR A 68 -1.94 -3.42 -9.28
C TYR A 68 -2.16 -2.71 -7.94
N ILE A 69 -3.34 -2.86 -7.35
CA ILE A 69 -3.69 -2.22 -6.09
C ILE A 69 -3.27 -3.09 -4.92
N THR A 70 -2.44 -2.54 -4.04
CA THR A 70 -1.97 -3.20 -2.82
C THR A 70 -2.56 -2.55 -1.57
N SER A 71 -2.33 -3.17 -0.41
CA SER A 71 -2.79 -2.64 0.88
C SER A 71 -2.14 -1.30 1.25
N CYS A 72 -0.87 -1.10 0.89
CA CYS A 72 -0.11 0.12 1.16
C CYS A 72 1.17 0.19 0.31
N ALA A 73 1.84 1.35 0.34
CA ALA A 73 3.11 1.55 -0.38
C ALA A 73 4.22 0.57 0.04
N SER A 74 4.29 0.18 1.32
CA SER A 74 5.27 -0.79 1.82
C SER A 74 5.07 -2.18 1.18
N ALA A 75 3.82 -2.64 1.11
CA ALA A 75 3.47 -3.87 0.40
C ALA A 75 3.78 -3.76 -1.10
N GLY A 76 3.52 -2.60 -1.71
CA GLY A 76 3.91 -2.32 -3.10
C GLY A 76 5.41 -2.47 -3.35
N ILE A 77 6.27 -1.96 -2.46
CA ILE A 77 7.72 -2.12 -2.56
C ILE A 77 8.11 -3.60 -2.47
N ALA A 78 7.59 -4.34 -1.49
CA ALA A 78 7.91 -5.75 -1.31
C ALA A 78 7.48 -6.59 -2.53
N ILE A 79 6.27 -6.38 -3.04
CA ILE A 79 5.74 -7.09 -4.22
C ILE A 79 6.53 -6.73 -5.48
N ALA A 80 6.90 -5.45 -5.67
CA ALA A 80 7.69 -5.02 -6.81
C ALA A 80 9.09 -5.65 -6.82
N VAL A 81 9.75 -5.71 -5.66
CA VAL A 81 11.05 -6.40 -5.51
C VAL A 81 10.91 -7.89 -5.78
N ALA A 82 9.90 -8.54 -5.19
CA ALA A 82 9.60 -9.95 -5.44
C ALA A 82 9.38 -10.25 -6.93
N ALA A 83 8.59 -9.42 -7.61
CA ALA A 83 8.31 -9.57 -9.03
C ALA A 83 9.58 -9.42 -9.88
N ALA A 84 10.44 -8.44 -9.58
CA ALA A 84 11.70 -8.21 -10.30
C ALA A 84 12.70 -9.37 -10.11
N ILE A 85 12.80 -9.94 -8.91
CA ILE A 85 13.71 -11.06 -8.62
C ILE A 85 13.20 -12.35 -9.28
N THR A 86 11.91 -12.65 -9.09
CA THR A 86 11.32 -13.93 -9.52
C THR A 86 10.95 -13.96 -10.99
N HIS A 87 10.82 -12.81 -11.64
CA HIS A 87 10.31 -12.67 -13.01
C HIS A 87 8.94 -13.34 -13.21
N GLY A 88 8.12 -13.39 -12.15
CA GLY A 88 6.80 -14.03 -12.17
C GLY A 88 6.82 -15.56 -12.11
N ASP A 89 7.99 -16.21 -11.95
CA ASP A 89 8.08 -17.65 -11.78
C ASP A 89 7.45 -18.08 -10.43
N ARG A 90 6.36 -18.86 -10.51
CA ARG A 90 5.58 -19.26 -9.32
C ARG A 90 6.37 -20.11 -8.34
N ALA A 91 7.33 -20.91 -8.80
CA ALA A 91 8.16 -21.73 -7.92
C ALA A 91 9.16 -20.85 -7.16
N ARG A 92 9.75 -19.84 -7.80
CA ARG A 92 10.62 -18.87 -7.15
C ARG A 92 9.86 -17.97 -6.17
N VAL A 93 8.65 -17.55 -6.51
CA VAL A 93 7.78 -16.78 -5.59
C VAL A 93 7.52 -17.55 -4.30
N ALA A 94 7.33 -18.86 -4.37
CA ALA A 94 7.09 -19.70 -3.20
C ALA A 94 8.31 -19.83 -2.26
N LEU A 95 9.51 -19.47 -2.71
CA LEU A 95 10.74 -19.50 -1.91
C LEU A 95 10.99 -18.19 -1.15
N LEU A 96 10.34 -17.09 -1.57
CA LEU A 96 10.53 -15.79 -0.93
C LEU A 96 10.14 -15.82 0.56
N PRO A 97 10.84 -15.07 1.43
CA PRO A 97 11.87 -14.07 1.10
C PRO A 97 13.27 -14.65 0.83
N ASP A 98 13.46 -15.97 0.89
CA ASP A 98 14.74 -16.58 0.55
C ASP A 98 14.95 -16.57 -0.98
N SER A 99 15.83 -15.69 -1.42
CA SER A 99 16.21 -15.51 -2.82
C SER A 99 17.64 -16.01 -3.10
N THR A 100 18.17 -16.89 -2.25
CA THR A 100 19.51 -17.46 -2.41
C THR A 100 19.70 -18.05 -3.81
N GLY A 101 20.74 -17.61 -4.51
CA GLY A 101 21.03 -18.04 -5.89
C GLY A 101 20.23 -17.31 -6.97
N MET A 102 19.43 -16.30 -6.62
CA MET A 102 18.74 -15.40 -7.55
C MET A 102 19.48 -14.05 -7.65
N ALA A 103 19.23 -13.30 -8.72
CA ALA A 103 19.69 -11.91 -8.82
C ALA A 103 18.82 -11.03 -7.92
N ASN A 104 19.33 -10.67 -6.74
CA ASN A 104 18.56 -10.04 -5.67
C ASN A 104 19.14 -8.71 -5.15
N GLU A 105 20.16 -8.16 -5.81
CA GLU A 105 20.71 -6.85 -5.48
C GLU A 105 19.77 -5.73 -5.93
N VAL A 106 19.38 -4.85 -5.00
CA VAL A 106 18.45 -3.74 -5.28
C VAL A 106 19.17 -2.40 -5.17
N VAL A 107 19.28 -1.69 -6.29
CA VAL A 107 19.85 -0.33 -6.33
C VAL A 107 18.80 0.68 -5.88
N MET A 108 19.16 1.52 -4.90
CA MET A 108 18.28 2.55 -4.36
C MET A 108 18.98 3.91 -4.35
N LEU A 109 18.26 4.95 -4.81
CA LEU A 109 18.70 6.33 -4.68
C LEU A 109 18.80 6.70 -3.20
N ARG A 110 19.93 7.31 -2.79
CA ARG A 110 20.20 7.64 -1.38
C ARG A 110 19.07 8.44 -0.72
N GLY A 111 18.43 9.35 -1.46
CA GLY A 111 17.30 10.16 -0.95
C GLY A 111 16.02 9.37 -0.69
N HIS A 112 15.88 8.17 -1.26
CA HIS A 112 14.75 7.26 -1.01
C HIS A 112 15.03 6.26 0.12
N ASN A 113 16.25 6.26 0.68
CA ASN A 113 16.55 5.48 1.88
C ASN A 113 15.99 6.17 3.13
N VAL A 114 14.66 6.11 3.27
CA VAL A 114 13.91 6.78 4.34
C VAL A 114 13.36 5.78 5.35
N ASP A 115 13.00 6.31 6.53
CA ASP A 115 12.24 5.60 7.55
C ASP A 115 10.88 6.29 7.71
N TYR A 116 9.81 5.54 7.48
CA TYR A 116 8.41 6.00 7.58
C TYR A 116 7.66 5.35 8.77
N GLY A 117 8.40 4.92 9.80
CA GLY A 117 7.93 4.00 10.85
C GLY A 117 8.39 2.55 10.61
N ALA A 118 9.01 2.31 9.45
CA ALA A 118 9.83 1.15 9.13
C ALA A 118 10.86 1.58 8.08
N PRO A 119 12.12 1.11 8.16
CA PRO A 119 13.10 1.37 7.11
C PRO A 119 12.65 0.78 5.78
N VAL A 120 12.79 1.51 4.67
CA VAL A 120 12.49 1.00 3.30
C VAL A 120 13.17 -0.35 3.02
N THR A 121 14.39 -0.53 3.54
CA THR A 121 15.17 -1.77 3.40
C THR A 121 14.47 -3.01 3.99
N SER A 122 13.56 -2.84 4.96
CA SER A 122 12.78 -3.95 5.50
C SER A 122 11.79 -4.50 4.47
N ALA A 123 11.13 -3.62 3.72
CA ALA A 123 10.22 -4.02 2.64
C ALA A 123 10.98 -4.65 1.47
N ILE A 124 12.17 -4.13 1.15
CA ILE A 124 13.05 -4.72 0.13
C ILE A 124 13.43 -6.16 0.51
N ARG A 125 13.88 -6.38 1.75
CA ARG A 125 14.24 -7.72 2.25
C ARG A 125 13.05 -8.66 2.30
N LEU A 126 11.86 -8.16 2.63
CA LEU A 126 10.62 -8.95 2.60
C LEU A 126 10.28 -9.42 1.17
N GLY A 127 10.59 -8.60 0.16
CA GLY A 127 10.51 -9.00 -1.25
C GLY A 127 11.64 -9.92 -1.73
N GLY A 128 12.60 -10.23 -0.86
CA GLY A 128 13.77 -11.05 -1.16
C GLY A 128 15.02 -10.28 -1.62
N GLY A 129 15.05 -8.95 -1.54
CA GLY A 129 16.25 -8.18 -1.87
C GLY A 129 17.34 -8.30 -0.79
N ALA A 130 18.60 -8.33 -1.20
CA ALA A 130 19.77 -8.38 -0.32
C ALA A 130 20.38 -6.98 -0.04
#